data_AF-A0A8T3XB45-F1
#
_entry.id   AF-A0A8T3XB45-F1
#
_cell.length_a   1.000
_cell.length_b   1.000
_cell.length_c   1.000
_cell.angle_alpha   90.00
_cell.angle_beta   90.00
_cell.angle_gamma   90.00
#
_symmetry.space_group_name_H-M   'P 1'
#
loop_
_entity.id
_entity.type
_entity.pdbx_description
1 polymer ?
#
loop_
_entity_poly.entity_id
_entity_poly.type
_entity_poly.pdbx_seq_one_letter_code
_entity_poly.pdbx_strand_id
1 'polypeptide(L)' 'MTASDWNKVLKQIKGKQVIAQKFLKFNKPKNRKFGIAKYKCERCGRFGAHLSQYNLNLCRQCFREIAEEIGFKKYN' A
#
# COMPACT_ATOMS: atom_id res chain seq x y z
N MET A 1 -6.26 -0.57 11.36
CA MET A 1 -5.78 -1.89 10.88
C MET A 1 -5.17 -1.78 9.47
N THR A 2 -4.15 -0.93 9.31
CA THR A 2 -3.41 -0.75 8.06
C THR A 2 -2.47 -1.93 7.82
N ALA A 3 -2.22 -2.30 6.56
CA ALA A 3 -1.23 -3.32 6.25
C ALA A 3 0.13 -3.03 6.92
N SER A 4 0.80 -4.07 7.40
CA SER A 4 2.13 -3.98 8.02
C SER A 4 3.12 -3.40 7.01
N ASP A 5 3.73 -2.27 7.34
CA ASP A 5 4.71 -1.59 6.50
C ASP A 5 6.12 -1.84 7.04
N TRP A 6 7.02 -2.31 6.18
CA TRP A 6 8.42 -2.60 6.54
C TRP A 6 9.18 -1.33 6.97
N ASN A 7 8.72 -0.15 6.56
CA ASN A 7 9.27 1.13 7.01
C ASN A 7 9.13 1.34 8.53
N LYS A 8 8.05 0.82 9.15
CA LYS A 8 7.85 0.91 10.61
C LYS A 8 8.93 0.14 11.36
N VAL A 9 9.27 -1.05 10.86
CA VAL A 9 10.35 -1.89 11.41
C VAL A 9 11.70 -1.19 11.28
N LEU A 10 11.99 -0.61 10.10
CA LEU A 10 13.23 0.15 9.87
C LEU A 10 13.37 1.33 10.84
N LYS A 11 12.28 2.08 11.09
CA LYS A 11 12.26 3.20 12.04
C LYS A 11 12.65 2.76 13.46
N GLN A 12 12.19 1.59 13.90
CA GLN A 12 12.49 1.05 15.22
C GLN A 12 13.96 0.64 15.38
N ILE A 13 14.57 0.08 14.34
CA ILE A 13 15.95 -0.43 14.37
C ILE A 13 17.01 0.59 13.91
N LYS A 14 16.60 1.82 13.56
CA LYS A 14 17.47 2.85 12.96
C LYS A 14 18.73 3.16 13.77
N GLY A 15 18.66 3.11 15.10
CA GLY A 15 19.81 3.37 15.98
C GLY A 15 20.88 2.27 15.98
N LYS A 16 20.54 1.05 15.52
CA LYS A 16 21.46 -0.09 15.49
C LYS A 16 21.97 -0.30 14.07
N GLN A 17 23.09 0.35 13.73
CA GLN A 17 23.62 0.42 12.35
C GLN A 17 23.82 -0.96 11.70
N VAL A 18 24.50 -1.89 12.38
CA VAL A 18 24.76 -3.25 11.85
C VAL A 18 23.46 -4.01 11.58
N ILE A 19 22.49 -3.89 12.49
CA ILE A 19 21.20 -4.58 12.37
C ILE A 19 20.37 -3.97 11.25
N ALA A 20 20.36 -2.64 11.13
CA ALA A 20 19.66 -1.93 10.06
C ALA A 20 20.23 -2.31 8.68
N GLN A 21 21.57 -2.36 8.53
CA GLN A 21 22.21 -2.81 7.29
C GLN A 21 21.85 -4.26 6.94
N LYS A 22 21.86 -5.16 7.94
CA LYS A 22 21.44 -6.56 7.75
C LYS A 22 19.98 -6.66 7.31
N PHE A 23 19.09 -5.90 7.94
CA PHE A 23 17.66 -5.87 7.58
C PHE A 23 17.46 -5.39 6.14
N LEU A 24 18.15 -4.32 5.72
CA LEU A 24 18.06 -3.80 4.36
C LEU A 24 18.53 -4.80 3.32
N LYS A 25 19.56 -5.60 3.63
CA LYS A 25 20.10 -6.62 2.72
C LYS A 25 19.18 -7.83 2.55
N PHE A 26 18.60 -8.35 3.65
CA PHE A 26 17.91 -9.64 3.62
C PHE A 26 16.37 -9.55 3.68
N ASN A 27 15.81 -8.55 4.37
CA ASN A 27 14.38 -8.49 4.66
C ASN A 27 13.61 -7.42 3.88
N LYS A 28 14.31 -6.48 3.22
CA LYS A 28 13.66 -5.45 2.42
C LYS A 28 12.89 -6.10 1.25
N PRO A 29 11.60 -5.77 1.05
CA PRO A 29 10.86 -6.29 -0.08
C PRO A 29 11.50 -5.83 -1.40
N LYS A 30 11.60 -6.76 -2.35
CA LYS A 30 12.13 -6.49 -3.69
C LYS A 30 11.16 -5.59 -4.47
N ASN A 31 11.70 -4.66 -5.26
CA ASN A 31 10.91 -3.85 -6.18
C ASN A 31 10.40 -4.72 -7.33
N ARG A 32 9.12 -5.11 -7.28
CA ARG A 32 8.47 -5.91 -8.33
C ARG A 32 7.85 -5.00 -9.39
N LYS A 33 7.89 -5.44 -10.66
CA LYS A 33 7.18 -4.77 -11.77
C LYS A 33 5.69 -5.13 -11.79
N PHE A 34 5.33 -6.35 -11.40
CA PHE A 34 3.98 -6.92 -11.48
C PHE A 34 3.59 -7.69 -10.22
N GLY A 35 2.31 -8.06 -10.13
CA GLY A 35 1.72 -8.86 -9.05
C GLY A 35 0.97 -8.03 -7.99
N ILE A 36 0.25 -8.73 -7.11
CA ILE A 36 -0.66 -8.12 -6.11
C ILE A 36 0.06 -7.11 -5.19
N ALA A 37 1.30 -7.41 -4.80
CA ALA A 37 2.07 -6.54 -3.92
C ALA A 37 2.48 -5.18 -4.55
N LYS A 38 2.39 -5.05 -5.88
CA LYS A 38 2.67 -3.80 -6.59
C LYS A 38 1.54 -2.79 -6.41
N TYR A 39 0.30 -3.27 -6.35
CA TYR A 39 -0.90 -2.44 -6.26
C TYR A 39 -1.34 -2.34 -4.81
N LYS A 40 -0.89 -1.28 -4.14
CA LYS A 40 -1.29 -0.93 -2.78
C LYS A 40 -2.32 0.19 -2.87
N CYS A 41 -3.42 0.07 -2.14
CA CYS A 41 -4.34 1.21 -2.04
C CYS A 41 -3.66 2.38 -1.31
N GLU A 42 -3.75 3.57 -1.87
CA GLU A 42 -3.13 4.78 -1.32
C GLU A 42 -3.71 5.17 0.06
N ARG A 43 -5.02 4.98 0.27
CA ARG A 43 -5.71 5.30 1.54
C ARG A 43 -5.60 4.18 2.58
N CYS A 44 -6.07 2.98 2.24
CA CYS A 44 -6.17 1.87 3.20
C CYS A 44 -4.86 1.05 3.34
N GLY A 45 -3.96 1.15 2.37
CA GLY A 45 -2.72 0.38 2.34
C GLY A 45 -2.90 -1.13 2.11
N ARG A 46 -4.13 -1.61 1.87
CA ARG A 46 -4.41 -3.03 1.60
C ARG A 46 -4.04 -3.39 0.16
N PHE A 47 -3.68 -4.65 -0.04
CA PHE A 47 -3.36 -5.23 -1.36
C PHE A 47 -4.56 -5.88 -2.05
N GLY A 48 -5.59 -6.24 -1.27
CA GLY A 48 -6.76 -6.93 -1.78
C GLY A 48 -7.83 -5.97 -2.31
N ALA A 49 -8.62 -6.45 -3.28
CA ALA A 49 -9.80 -5.77 -3.82
C ALA A 49 -9.51 -4.36 -4.35
N HIS A 50 -8.43 -4.24 -5.10
CA HIS A 50 -7.98 -3.01 -5.75
C HIS A 50 -8.71 -2.80 -7.08
N LEU A 51 -9.09 -1.56 -7.38
CA LEU A 51 -9.69 -1.20 -8.67
C LEU A 51 -8.58 -0.96 -9.70
N SER A 52 -8.50 -1.81 -10.72
CA SER A 52 -7.53 -1.61 -11.82
C SER A 52 -8.00 -0.62 -12.88
N GLN A 53 -9.22 -0.11 -12.78
CA GLN A 53 -9.82 0.79 -13.77
C GLN A 53 -9.54 2.26 -13.44
N TYR A 54 -9.53 3.09 -14.48
CA TYR A 54 -9.40 4.55 -14.37
C TYR A 54 -8.10 5.04 -13.70
N ASN A 55 -7.09 4.16 -13.56
CA ASN A 55 -5.84 4.42 -12.83
C ASN A 55 -6.05 4.92 -11.39
N LEU A 56 -7.19 4.58 -10.78
CA LEU A 56 -7.51 4.92 -9.40
C LEU A 56 -6.87 3.88 -8.49
N ASN A 57 -5.75 4.20 -7.85
CA ASN A 57 -5.01 3.29 -6.96
C ASN A 57 -5.73 3.04 -5.62
N LEU A 58 -7.00 2.64 -5.65
CA LEU A 58 -7.88 2.55 -4.49
C LEU A 58 -8.45 1.14 -4.29
N CYS A 59 -8.67 0.78 -3.02
CA CYS A 59 -9.41 -0.42 -2.66
C CYS A 59 -10.91 -0.14 -2.78
N ARG A 60 -11.74 -1.16 -3.10
CA ARG A 60 -13.20 -1.01 -3.30
C ARG A 60 -13.94 -0.32 -2.15
N GLN A 61 -13.44 -0.46 -0.92
CA GLN A 61 -14.01 0.19 0.27
C GLN A 61 -13.73 1.69 0.25
N CYS A 62 -12.46 2.08 0.07
CA CYS A 62 -12.10 3.48 -0.03
C CYS A 62 -12.67 4.16 -1.27
N PHE A 63 -12.80 3.43 -2.39
CA PHE A 63 -13.46 3.99 -3.56
C PHE A 63 -14.91 4.38 -3.26
N ARG A 64 -15.68 3.54 -2.55
CA ARG A 64 -17.07 3.87 -2.18
C ARG A 64 -17.19 5.08 -1.26
N GLU A 65 -16.19 5.32 -0.40
CA GLU A 65 -16.17 6.49 0.48
C GLU A 65 -15.87 7.80 -0.27
N ILE A 66 -15.01 7.75 -1.30
CA ILE A 66 -14.55 8.94 -2.04
C ILE A 66 -15.33 9.10 -3.37
N ALA A 67 -16.16 8.13 -3.75
CA ALA A 67 -16.87 8.14 -5.03
C ALA A 67 -17.65 9.44 -5.25
N GLU A 68 -18.35 9.92 -4.22
CA GLU A 68 -19.12 11.16 -4.26
C GLU A 68 -18.22 12.40 -4.42
N GLU A 69 -17.07 12.45 -3.73
CA GLU A 69 -16.09 13.54 -3.83
C GLU A 69 -15.39 13.60 -5.19
N ILE A 70 -15.13 12.44 -5.81
CA ILE A 70 -14.57 12.36 -7.17
C ILE A 70 -15.60 12.73 -8.24
N GLY A 71 -16.89 12.79 -7.89
CA GLY A 71 -17.98 13.15 -8.80
C GLY A 71 -18.68 11.95 -9.45
N PHE A 72 -18.48 10.74 -8.94
CA PHE A 72 -19.30 9.59 -9.35
C PHE A 72 -20.71 9.74 -8.76
N LYS A 73 -21.72 9.66 -9.63
CA LYS A 73 -23.13 9.65 -9.26
C LYS A 73 -23.73 8.29 -9.55
N LYS A 74 -24.54 7.78 -8.61
CA LYS A 74 -25.35 6.58 -8.83
C LYS A 74 -26.61 6.99 -9.61
N TYR A 75 -26.69 6.59 -10.87
CA TYR A 75 -27.85 6.90 -11.72
C TYR A 75 -28.95 5.83 -11.64
N ASN A 76 -28.60 4.58 -11.30
CA ASN A 76 -29.53 3.48 -11.02
C ASN A 76 -29.06 2.67 -9.81
#